data_AF-A0AB32TED2-F1
#
_entry.id   AF-A0AB32TED2-F1
#
_cell.length_a   1.000
_cell.length_b   1.000
_cell.length_c   1.000
_cell.angle_alpha   90.00
_cell.angle_beta   90.00
_cell.angle_gamma   90.00
#
_symmetry.space_group_name_H-M   'P 1'
#
loop_
_entity.id
_entity.type
_entity.pdbx_description
1 polymer ?
#
loop_
_entity_poly.entity_id
_entity_poly.type
_entity_poly.pdbx_seq_one_letter_code
_entity_poly.pdbx_strand_id
1 'polypeptide(L)'
;MCCQNYKWKSKPLLIGMYHEIVTLRCCFLTLKTKVDSSLATMDKTHLLSDQDGASGPGRSYGTCTDPNMEANDGATAPPADMMPVVPGYENLGPNVIPPSHFGSSQPQAPPRAPERRFDIPAISEELAQEAFTEYVSSKCCYSSKPVKEMVFTDLQSLNTYRYRLETFTESRTTEWDSEPYNGQVVDGFGVAPEPWSIPVPVPSLFKNCKKSVRVPHTSTVKGCHSCLNLGRSACRKCVNSGRTRCGHCCGTGWISSSERRRCGLCSGSGMVRCHSCGGVGSITCKTCKGHGKLLCFIKLIVTWKNNIHVSVIDKGSGFPLKLLNQITGEKLLTDMAPMVYPVVSFPDHSVNAASESAVREHQAQFCTTCRILQQRQTIELIPITQVYYAWKEKTHTFYVYGTEHKVYTKDYPATCCCCSIL
;
A
#
# COMPACT_ATOMS: atom_id res chain seq x y z
N MET A 1 -43.94 37.94 -40.88
CA MET A 1 -42.54 37.57 -41.18
C MET A 1 -41.83 38.79 -41.75
N CYS A 2 -40.88 39.39 -41.03
CA CYS A 2 -39.53 39.66 -41.54
C CYS A 2 -38.67 40.35 -40.47
N CYS A 3 -37.60 39.64 -40.10
CA CYS A 3 -36.29 40.14 -39.69
C CYS A 3 -36.17 40.93 -38.38
N GLN A 4 -35.95 40.17 -37.30
CA GLN A 4 -35.06 40.56 -36.22
C GLN A 4 -33.63 40.72 -36.77
N ASN A 5 -33.02 41.90 -36.61
CA ASN A 5 -31.59 42.12 -36.79
C ASN A 5 -31.11 43.12 -35.73
N TYR A 6 -30.87 42.62 -34.51
CA TYR A 6 -30.23 43.39 -33.45
C TYR A 6 -28.71 43.34 -33.62
N LYS A 7 -28.14 44.42 -34.17
CA LYS A 7 -26.69 44.71 -34.13
C LYS A 7 -26.35 45.33 -32.77
N TRP A 8 -25.72 44.59 -31.88
CA TRP A 8 -25.08 45.16 -30.68
C TRP A 8 -23.57 45.26 -30.86
N LYS A 9 -23.08 46.46 -30.56
CA LYS A 9 -21.72 46.96 -30.73
C LYS A 9 -20.72 46.23 -29.83
N SER A 10 -19.55 46.01 -30.42
CA SER A 10 -18.25 45.64 -29.86
C SER A 10 -17.91 46.29 -28.50
N LYS A 11 -17.41 45.49 -27.55
CA LYS A 11 -16.52 45.92 -26.45
C LYS A 11 -15.29 44.99 -26.37
N PRO A 12 -14.07 45.52 -26.17
CA PRO A 12 -12.82 44.77 -26.27
C PRO A 12 -12.38 44.22 -24.89
N LEU A 13 -12.21 42.89 -24.81
CA LEU A 13 -11.57 42.18 -23.70
C LEU A 13 -10.53 41.23 -24.32
N LEU A 14 -9.37 41.76 -24.74
CA LEU A 14 -8.29 40.92 -25.29
C LEU A 14 -6.88 41.37 -24.91
N ILE A 15 -6.74 42.27 -23.93
CA ILE A 15 -5.43 42.73 -23.42
C ILE A 15 -5.01 41.97 -22.13
N GLY A 16 -5.88 41.14 -21.55
CA GLY A 16 -5.56 40.41 -20.30
C GLY A 16 -4.68 39.18 -20.45
N MET A 17 -4.62 38.54 -21.62
CA MET A 17 -3.97 37.21 -21.75
C MET A 17 -2.45 37.23 -21.96
N TYR A 18 -1.84 38.40 -22.18
CA TYR A 18 -0.39 38.47 -22.40
C TYR A 18 0.44 38.52 -21.11
N HIS A 19 -0.17 38.77 -19.94
CA HIS A 19 0.55 38.85 -18.68
C HIS A 19 0.66 37.53 -17.91
N GLU A 20 -0.14 36.51 -18.25
CA GLU A 20 -0.06 35.19 -17.57
C GLU A 20 1.07 34.30 -18.09
N ILE A 21 1.56 34.52 -19.32
CA ILE A 21 2.61 33.68 -19.91
C ILE A 21 4.01 34.02 -19.35
N VAL A 22 4.22 35.24 -18.85
CA VAL A 22 5.54 35.63 -18.32
C VAL A 22 5.77 35.09 -16.90
N THR A 23 4.73 35.01 -16.06
CA THR A 23 4.88 34.57 -14.67
C THR A 23 5.12 33.06 -14.55
N LEU A 24 4.54 32.25 -15.43
CA LEU A 24 4.77 30.80 -15.44
C LEU A 24 6.18 30.40 -15.90
N ARG A 25 6.87 31.25 -16.68
CA ARG A 25 8.26 30.95 -17.09
C ARG A 25 9.28 31.15 -15.97
N CYS A 26 9.05 32.05 -15.01
CA CYS A 26 9.96 32.19 -13.87
C CYS A 26 9.89 31.00 -12.90
N CYS A 27 8.73 30.37 -12.70
CA CYS A 27 8.65 29.19 -11.83
C CYS A 27 9.27 27.93 -12.47
N PHE A 28 9.18 27.76 -13.79
CA PHE A 28 9.73 26.56 -14.45
C PHE A 28 11.25 26.58 -14.61
N LEU A 29 11.89 27.75 -14.72
CA LEU A 29 13.35 27.82 -14.82
C LEU A 29 14.04 27.47 -13.50
N THR A 30 13.47 27.87 -12.36
CA THR A 30 14.06 27.57 -11.04
C THR A 30 13.89 26.10 -10.63
N LEU A 31 12.86 25.41 -11.13
CA LEU A 31 12.67 23.98 -10.89
C LEU A 31 13.63 23.12 -11.72
N LYS A 32 13.97 23.52 -12.95
CA LYS A 32 14.91 22.75 -13.77
C LYS A 32 16.34 22.81 -13.25
N THR A 33 16.79 23.95 -12.73
CA THR A 33 18.17 24.06 -12.20
C THR A 33 18.37 23.32 -10.87
N LYS A 34 17.30 22.97 -10.14
CA LYS A 34 17.42 22.25 -8.86
C LYS A 34 17.35 20.72 -9.00
N VAL A 35 16.77 20.21 -10.09
CA VAL A 35 16.73 18.76 -10.35
C VAL A 35 18.06 18.28 -10.94
N ASP A 36 18.72 19.08 -11.77
CA ASP A 36 19.98 18.65 -12.41
C ASP A 36 21.22 18.73 -11.49
N SER A 37 21.16 19.45 -10.36
CA SER A 37 22.30 19.56 -9.44
C SER A 37 22.29 18.57 -8.26
N SER A 38 21.27 17.72 -8.12
CA SER A 38 21.18 16.77 -6.98
C SER A 38 21.48 15.31 -7.35
N LEU A 39 21.88 15.03 -8.59
CA LEU A 39 22.15 13.66 -9.07
C LEU A 39 23.62 13.25 -9.06
N ALA A 40 24.52 14.02 -8.46
CA ALA A 40 25.95 13.74 -8.44
C ALA A 40 26.55 13.86 -7.04
N THR A 41 26.30 12.85 -6.18
CA THR A 41 27.22 12.34 -5.13
C THR A 41 26.49 11.25 -4.35
N MET A 42 26.47 10.03 -4.90
CA MET A 42 26.18 8.83 -4.10
C MET A 42 27.52 8.35 -3.52
N ASP A 43 27.82 8.74 -2.28
CA ASP A 43 28.93 8.14 -1.54
C ASP A 43 28.41 6.97 -0.71
N LYS A 44 28.97 5.79 -0.96
CA LYS A 44 28.55 4.50 -0.41
C LYS A 44 29.43 4.19 0.81
N THR A 45 29.08 4.65 1.99
CA THR A 45 29.69 4.14 3.23
C THR A 45 28.73 4.28 4.41
N HIS A 46 28.76 3.29 5.30
CA HIS A 46 28.02 3.16 6.57
C HIS A 46 26.57 2.63 6.52
N LEU A 47 26.41 1.39 6.05
CA LEU A 47 25.40 0.46 6.56
C LEU A 47 26.02 -0.38 7.69
N LEU A 48 25.99 0.14 8.91
CA LEU A 48 26.20 -0.66 10.13
C LEU A 48 25.11 -0.21 11.11
N SER A 49 23.98 -0.92 11.12
CA SER A 49 23.01 -0.82 12.21
C SER A 49 23.10 -2.11 13.01
N ASP A 50 23.46 -1.91 14.26
CA ASP A 50 23.76 -2.91 15.27
C ASP A 50 22.59 -3.90 15.44
N GLN A 51 22.96 -5.18 15.38
CA GLN A 51 22.09 -6.27 15.83
C GLN A 51 22.31 -6.45 17.33
N ASP A 52 21.56 -5.71 18.14
CA ASP A 52 21.50 -6.01 19.57
C ASP A 52 20.65 -7.27 19.80
N GLY A 53 21.32 -8.28 20.35
CA GLY A 53 20.80 -9.61 20.58
C GLY A 53 19.75 -9.65 21.69
N ALA A 54 18.66 -10.36 21.42
CA ALA A 54 17.84 -10.99 22.43
C ALA A 54 17.72 -12.48 22.09
N SER A 55 18.53 -13.28 22.77
CA SER A 55 18.60 -14.73 22.67
C SER A 55 17.29 -15.37 23.17
N GLY A 56 16.41 -15.74 22.23
CA GLY A 56 15.24 -16.59 22.47
C GLY A 56 15.16 -17.67 21.38
N PRO A 57 14.51 -18.82 21.63
CA PRO A 57 14.58 -19.99 20.75
C PRO A 57 14.12 -19.62 19.34
N GLY A 58 15.05 -19.75 18.39
CA GLY A 58 14.96 -19.18 17.05
C GLY A 58 13.77 -19.74 16.27
N ARG A 59 12.75 -18.91 16.07
CA ARG A 59 11.76 -19.13 15.02
C ARG A 59 12.37 -18.66 13.71
N SER A 60 12.55 -19.59 12.76
CA SER A 60 12.98 -19.26 11.41
C SER A 60 11.94 -18.36 10.74
N TYR A 61 12.34 -17.14 10.37
CA TYR A 61 11.50 -16.18 9.65
C TYR A 61 11.69 -16.35 8.15
N GLY A 62 10.59 -16.53 7.42
CA GLY A 62 10.60 -16.65 5.96
C GLY A 62 10.55 -15.30 5.24
N THR A 63 11.11 -15.25 4.03
CA THR A 63 10.96 -14.12 3.10
C THR A 63 9.52 -14.00 2.58
N CYS A 64 9.08 -12.76 2.33
CA CYS A 64 7.79 -12.42 1.75
C CYS A 64 7.85 -12.45 0.22
N THR A 65 8.00 -13.63 -0.35
CA THR A 65 7.66 -13.87 -1.76
C THR A 65 6.48 -14.82 -1.76
N ASP A 66 5.40 -14.43 -2.42
CA ASP A 66 4.35 -15.39 -2.78
C ASP A 66 4.92 -16.24 -3.92
N PRO A 67 5.26 -17.53 -3.68
CA PRO A 67 5.81 -18.38 -4.72
C PRO A 67 4.78 -18.67 -5.83
N ASN A 68 3.51 -18.26 -5.67
CA ASN A 68 2.47 -18.41 -6.66
C ASN A 68 2.14 -17.10 -7.40
N MET A 69 2.94 -16.04 -7.23
CA MET A 69 2.78 -14.76 -7.97
C MET A 69 3.35 -14.80 -9.40
N GLU A 70 3.56 -15.99 -9.97
CA GLU A 70 3.61 -16.09 -11.42
C GLU A 70 2.28 -15.56 -11.97
N ALA A 71 2.35 -14.71 -13.01
CA ALA A 71 1.18 -14.23 -13.73
C ALA A 71 0.44 -15.43 -14.33
N ASN A 72 -0.47 -16.01 -13.55
CA ASN A 72 -1.11 -17.26 -13.88
C ASN A 72 -2.23 -16.97 -14.89
N ASP A 73 -1.89 -16.94 -16.19
CA ASP A 73 -2.83 -16.79 -17.32
C ASP A 73 -3.74 -18.05 -17.49
N GLY A 74 -3.91 -18.87 -16.45
CA GLY A 74 -4.60 -20.17 -16.56
C GLY A 74 -5.30 -20.72 -15.30
N ALA A 75 -4.98 -20.29 -14.08
CA ALA A 75 -5.71 -20.74 -12.89
C ALA A 75 -7.01 -19.96 -12.73
N THR A 76 -8.09 -20.57 -13.20
CA THR A 76 -9.44 -20.16 -12.85
C THR A 76 -9.93 -21.14 -11.78
N ALA A 77 -10.49 -20.61 -10.69
CA ALA A 77 -11.18 -21.43 -9.71
C ALA A 77 -12.23 -22.30 -10.43
N PRO A 78 -12.22 -23.64 -10.25
CA PRO A 78 -13.20 -24.50 -10.87
C PRO A 78 -14.61 -24.15 -10.37
N PRO A 79 -15.66 -24.35 -11.19
CA PRO A 79 -17.04 -24.13 -10.76
C PRO A 79 -17.36 -24.96 -9.50
N ALA A 80 -17.93 -24.31 -8.48
CA ALA A 80 -18.13 -24.92 -7.16
C ALA A 80 -19.04 -26.16 -7.21
N ASP A 81 -20.01 -26.19 -8.13
CA ASP A 81 -20.93 -27.31 -8.38
C ASP A 81 -20.24 -28.57 -8.94
N MET A 82 -19.06 -28.42 -9.54
CA MET A 82 -18.27 -29.54 -10.07
C MET A 82 -17.32 -30.15 -9.04
N MET A 83 -17.22 -29.53 -7.85
CA MET A 83 -16.26 -29.91 -6.82
C MET A 83 -16.92 -30.75 -5.72
N PRO A 84 -16.23 -31.78 -5.21
CA PRO A 84 -16.75 -32.53 -4.08
C PRO A 84 -16.79 -31.65 -2.82
N VAL A 85 -17.75 -31.90 -1.94
CA VAL A 85 -17.72 -31.34 -0.58
C VAL A 85 -16.60 -32.06 0.19
N VAL A 86 -15.69 -31.28 0.77
CA VAL A 86 -14.59 -31.81 1.60
C VAL A 86 -14.93 -31.50 3.06
N PRO A 87 -14.99 -32.51 3.96
CA PRO A 87 -15.23 -32.30 5.38
C PRO A 87 -14.28 -31.26 6.00
N GLY A 88 -14.82 -30.32 6.77
CA GLY A 88 -14.08 -29.19 7.37
C GLY A 88 -13.86 -28.00 6.43
N TYR A 89 -14.27 -28.12 5.16
CA TYR A 89 -14.15 -27.10 4.14
C TYR A 89 -15.49 -26.89 3.40
N GLU A 90 -16.61 -27.03 4.10
CA GLU A 90 -17.95 -26.87 3.52
C GLU A 90 -18.25 -25.42 3.12
N ASN A 91 -17.63 -24.46 3.82
CA ASN A 91 -17.86 -23.02 3.64
C ASN A 91 -16.66 -22.31 2.99
N LEU A 92 -16.17 -22.82 1.85
CA LEU A 92 -15.13 -22.15 1.07
C LEU A 92 -15.58 -20.75 0.62
N GLY A 93 -14.66 -19.79 0.62
CA GLY A 93 -14.94 -18.43 0.18
C GLY A 93 -14.07 -17.36 0.83
N PRO A 94 -14.46 -16.08 0.66
CA PRO A 94 -13.68 -14.94 1.15
C PRO A 94 -13.76 -14.74 2.67
N ASN A 95 -14.60 -15.50 3.36
CA ASN A 95 -14.81 -15.38 4.80
C ASN A 95 -13.60 -15.90 5.56
N VAL A 96 -13.16 -15.13 6.55
CA VAL A 96 -12.06 -15.54 7.44
C VAL A 96 -12.50 -16.69 8.33
N ILE A 97 -11.69 -17.73 8.37
CA ILE A 97 -11.92 -18.93 9.18
C ILE A 97 -11.54 -18.58 10.62
N PRO A 98 -12.48 -18.62 11.58
CA PRO A 98 -12.18 -18.28 12.95
C PRO A 98 -11.14 -19.27 13.52
N PRO A 99 -10.18 -18.78 14.30
CA PRO A 99 -9.21 -19.63 14.96
C PRO A 99 -9.88 -20.59 15.95
N SER A 100 -9.59 -21.89 15.85
CA SER A 100 -10.00 -22.89 16.84
C SER A 100 -9.19 -22.71 18.13
N HIS A 101 -9.80 -22.14 19.16
CA HIS A 101 -9.29 -22.04 20.54
C HIS A 101 -7.76 -21.88 20.67
N PHE A 102 -7.14 -20.89 20.00
CA PHE A 102 -5.75 -20.59 20.36
C PHE A 102 -5.75 -20.08 21.79
N GLY A 103 -4.95 -20.73 22.63
CA GLY A 103 -4.77 -20.33 24.02
C GLY A 103 -4.59 -18.82 24.06
N SER A 104 -5.60 -18.13 24.58
CA SER A 104 -5.52 -16.71 24.87
C SER A 104 -4.43 -16.58 25.92
N SER A 105 -3.22 -16.31 25.46
CA SER A 105 -2.14 -15.94 26.36
C SER A 105 -2.62 -14.64 26.99
N GLN A 106 -3.08 -14.72 28.23
CA GLN A 106 -3.45 -13.50 28.94
C GLN A 106 -2.20 -12.64 29.07
N PRO A 107 -2.29 -11.33 28.75
CA PRO A 107 -1.16 -10.45 28.92
C PRO A 107 -0.78 -10.42 30.40
N GLN A 108 0.46 -10.78 30.71
CA GLN A 108 0.97 -10.69 32.06
C GLN A 108 1.49 -9.26 32.29
N ALA A 109 1.09 -8.65 33.40
CA ALA A 109 1.60 -7.34 33.77
C ALA A 109 3.13 -7.41 33.89
N PRO A 110 3.89 -6.50 33.27
CA PRO A 110 5.32 -6.48 33.43
C PRO A 110 5.69 -6.26 34.90
N PRO A 111 6.85 -6.77 35.37
CA PRO A 111 7.40 -6.39 36.66
C PRO A 111 7.44 -4.86 36.76
N ARG A 112 7.20 -4.32 37.96
CA ARG A 112 7.24 -2.87 38.20
C ARG A 112 8.58 -2.33 37.70
N ALA A 113 8.53 -1.56 36.61
CA ALA A 113 9.69 -0.86 36.11
C ALA A 113 10.07 0.26 37.09
N PRO A 114 11.37 0.57 37.26
CA PRO A 114 11.78 1.73 38.03
C PRO A 114 11.19 2.99 37.40
N GLU A 115 10.81 3.95 38.25
CA GLU A 115 10.38 5.29 37.81
C GLU A 115 11.52 5.95 37.03
N ARG A 116 11.40 5.97 35.71
CA ARG A 116 12.30 6.74 34.86
C ARG A 116 11.78 8.16 34.82
N ARG A 117 12.57 9.10 35.34
CA ARG A 117 12.39 10.51 35.03
C ARG A 117 12.86 10.72 33.61
N PHE A 118 11.98 11.26 32.78
CA PHE A 118 12.32 11.70 31.43
C PHE A 118 12.61 13.18 31.50
N ASP A 119 13.83 13.56 31.14
CA ASP A 119 14.16 14.97 31.00
C ASP A 119 13.44 15.52 29.78
N ILE A 120 12.71 16.62 29.96
CA ILE A 120 11.96 17.28 28.89
C ILE A 120 13.00 18.05 28.06
N PRO A 121 13.28 17.66 26.81
CA PRO A 121 14.26 18.35 25.99
C PRO A 121 13.76 19.76 25.70
N ALA A 122 14.64 20.74 25.91
CA ALA A 122 14.48 22.12 25.50
C ALA A 122 15.55 22.43 24.45
N ILE A 123 15.15 23.04 23.34
CA ILE A 123 16.10 23.50 22.33
C ILE A 123 16.67 24.87 22.75
N SER A 124 17.89 25.16 22.30
CA SER A 124 18.50 26.46 22.49
C SER A 124 17.99 27.48 21.47
N GLU A 125 18.20 28.77 21.76
CA GLU A 125 17.86 29.86 20.84
C GLU A 125 18.61 29.73 19.50
N GLU A 126 19.87 29.27 19.53
CA GLU A 126 20.69 29.08 18.35
C GLU A 126 20.08 28.03 17.42
N LEU A 127 19.68 26.87 17.96
CA LEU A 127 19.05 25.81 17.19
C LEU A 127 17.68 26.26 16.62
N ALA A 128 16.90 27.01 17.41
CA ALA A 128 15.65 27.58 16.95
C ALA A 128 15.87 28.58 15.80
N GLN A 129 16.92 29.40 15.88
CA GLN A 129 17.29 30.36 14.85
C GLN A 129 17.77 29.68 13.56
N GLU A 130 18.60 28.64 13.67
CA GLU A 130 19.08 27.86 12.54
C GLU A 130 17.94 27.19 11.79
N ALA A 131 17.07 26.46 12.51
CA ALA A 131 15.90 25.80 11.94
C ALA A 131 14.96 26.80 11.25
N PHE A 132 14.74 27.98 11.87
CA PHE A 132 13.89 29.00 11.27
C PHE A 132 14.54 29.65 10.04
N THR A 133 15.86 29.85 10.05
CA THR A 133 16.61 30.38 8.92
C THR A 133 16.52 29.44 7.71
N GLU A 134 16.73 28.14 7.92
CA GLU A 134 16.59 27.13 6.87
C GLU A 134 15.16 27.10 6.32
N TYR A 135 14.16 27.06 7.20
CA TYR A 135 12.75 27.09 6.81
C TYR A 135 12.42 28.32 5.95
N VAL A 136 12.83 29.52 6.38
CA VAL A 136 12.59 30.76 5.64
C VAL A 136 13.31 30.75 4.29
N SER A 137 14.54 30.25 4.23
CA SER A 137 15.29 30.13 2.97
C SER A 137 14.62 29.19 1.95
N SER A 138 13.84 28.22 2.43
CA SER A 138 13.06 27.31 1.58
C SER A 138 11.80 27.96 0.97
N LYS A 139 11.38 29.13 1.45
CA LYS A 139 10.16 29.83 1.00
C LYS A 139 10.50 30.97 0.04
N CYS A 140 10.09 30.82 -1.23
CA CYS A 140 10.43 31.78 -2.30
C CYS A 140 9.95 33.22 -2.04
N CYS A 141 8.86 33.40 -1.30
CA CYS A 141 8.22 34.68 -1.04
C CYS A 141 8.56 35.24 0.37
N TYR A 142 9.47 34.65 1.14
CA TYR A 142 9.77 35.14 2.50
C TYR A 142 11.02 36.01 2.51
N SER A 143 10.89 37.22 3.06
CA SER A 143 12.06 38.06 3.37
C SER A 143 12.86 37.41 4.49
N SER A 144 14.19 37.40 4.42
CA SER A 144 15.03 36.91 5.52
C SER A 144 15.19 37.90 6.69
N LYS A 145 14.66 39.13 6.55
CA LYS A 145 14.83 40.20 7.56
C LYS A 145 14.29 39.81 8.95
N PRO A 146 13.05 39.29 9.11
CA PRO A 146 12.56 38.92 10.43
C PRO A 146 13.46 37.89 11.13
N VAL A 147 13.98 36.86 10.44
CA VAL A 147 14.83 35.85 11.10
C VAL A 147 16.20 36.41 11.49
N LYS A 148 16.72 37.38 10.74
CA LYS A 148 18.02 38.00 11.02
C LYS A 148 17.96 39.07 12.11
N GLU A 149 16.83 39.78 12.21
CA GLU A 149 16.65 40.94 13.08
C GLU A 149 15.75 40.63 14.30
N MET A 150 15.16 39.43 14.39
CA MET A 150 14.32 39.06 15.52
C MET A 150 15.11 38.99 16.82
N VAL A 151 14.41 39.30 17.91
CA VAL A 151 14.89 39.08 19.27
C VAL A 151 13.98 38.03 19.90
N PHE A 152 14.55 36.91 20.36
CA PHE A 152 13.79 35.90 21.10
C PHE A 152 13.26 36.52 22.39
N THR A 153 11.99 36.24 22.70
CA THR A 153 11.33 36.73 23.91
C THR A 153 11.00 35.59 24.87
N ASP A 154 10.66 34.41 24.35
CA ASP A 154 10.35 33.23 25.16
C ASP A 154 10.44 31.95 24.30
N LEU A 155 10.90 30.85 24.90
CA LEU A 155 10.92 29.52 24.29
C LEU A 155 10.17 28.54 25.21
N GLN A 156 8.94 28.20 24.82
CA GLN A 156 8.09 27.30 25.61
C GLN A 156 8.19 25.88 25.09
N SER A 157 8.67 24.96 25.93
CA SER A 157 8.70 23.53 25.62
C SER A 157 7.32 22.92 25.83
N LEU A 158 6.65 22.59 24.72
CA LEU A 158 5.31 22.02 24.63
C LEU A 158 5.36 20.56 24.16
N ASN A 159 6.37 19.84 24.62
CA ASN A 159 6.65 18.46 24.22
C ASN A 159 5.43 17.56 24.42
N THR A 160 5.25 16.61 23.51
CA THR A 160 4.14 15.68 23.55
C THR A 160 4.58 14.23 23.36
N TYR A 161 3.67 13.30 23.59
CA TYR A 161 3.92 11.87 23.45
C TYR A 161 3.10 11.29 22.29
N ARG A 162 3.71 10.35 21.58
CA ARG A 162 3.04 9.49 20.61
C ARG A 162 3.09 8.06 21.12
N TYR A 163 1.91 7.52 21.39
CA TYR A 163 1.73 6.10 21.63
C TYR A 163 1.43 5.39 20.31
N ARG A 164 2.07 4.24 20.10
CA ARG A 164 1.86 3.37 18.95
C ARG A 164 1.68 1.94 19.41
N LEU A 165 0.62 1.28 18.95
CA LEU A 165 0.42 -0.16 19.09
C LEU A 165 0.42 -0.82 17.71
N GLU A 166 1.27 -1.83 17.56
CA GLU A 166 1.36 -2.68 16.39
C GLU A 166 0.89 -4.07 16.78
N THR A 167 -0.12 -4.60 16.10
CA THR A 167 -0.67 -5.94 16.35
C THR A 167 -0.56 -6.77 15.09
N PHE A 168 0.39 -7.70 15.12
CA PHE A 168 0.68 -8.58 14.01
C PHE A 168 -0.24 -9.79 14.07
N THR A 169 -1.18 -9.85 13.12
CA THR A 169 -2.23 -10.86 13.06
C THR A 169 -2.04 -11.79 11.88
N GLU A 170 -2.41 -13.05 12.06
CA GLU A 170 -2.60 -14.04 11.01
C GLU A 170 -4.10 -14.28 10.82
N SER A 171 -4.56 -14.32 9.57
CA SER A 171 -5.89 -14.78 9.20
C SER A 171 -5.81 -15.81 8.08
N ARG A 172 -6.81 -16.69 8.00
CA ARG A 172 -6.86 -17.79 7.03
C ARG A 172 -8.18 -17.79 6.28
N THR A 173 -8.13 -17.96 4.97
CA THR A 173 -9.29 -18.18 4.09
C THR A 173 -8.99 -19.34 3.15
N THR A 174 -10.01 -19.94 2.56
CA THR A 174 -9.86 -21.12 1.70
C THR A 174 -10.70 -20.97 0.44
N GLU A 175 -10.14 -21.38 -0.69
CA GLU A 175 -10.81 -21.38 -1.98
C GLU A 175 -10.36 -22.55 -2.84
N TRP A 176 -11.19 -22.97 -3.80
CA TRP A 176 -10.75 -23.92 -4.82
C TRP A 176 -9.78 -23.24 -5.78
N ASP A 177 -8.74 -23.98 -6.15
CA ASP A 177 -7.81 -23.59 -7.21
C ASP A 177 -7.55 -24.79 -8.14
N SER A 178 -7.03 -24.52 -9.33
CA SER A 178 -6.72 -25.55 -10.30
C SER A 178 -5.51 -25.24 -11.18
N GLU A 179 -4.84 -26.30 -11.64
CA GLU A 179 -3.75 -26.21 -12.60
C GLU A 179 -3.86 -27.30 -13.68
N PRO A 180 -3.21 -27.14 -14.85
CA PRO A 180 -3.16 -28.19 -15.86
C PRO A 180 -2.64 -29.52 -15.27
N TYR A 181 -3.39 -30.60 -15.48
CA TYR A 181 -2.92 -31.93 -15.09
C TYR A 181 -2.03 -32.54 -16.17
N ASN A 182 -0.75 -32.67 -15.85
CA ASN A 182 0.32 -33.27 -16.66
C ASN A 182 1.00 -34.43 -15.91
N GLY A 183 0.21 -35.25 -15.20
CA GLY A 183 0.72 -36.43 -14.48
C GLY A 183 1.36 -36.13 -13.12
N GLN A 184 1.13 -34.94 -12.55
CA GLN A 184 1.52 -34.66 -11.16
C GLN A 184 0.91 -35.70 -10.21
N VAL A 185 1.59 -35.96 -9.09
CA VAL A 185 1.04 -36.81 -8.03
C VAL A 185 -0.23 -36.18 -7.45
N VAL A 186 -1.29 -36.97 -7.34
CA VAL A 186 -2.58 -36.53 -6.81
C VAL A 186 -2.65 -36.87 -5.33
N ASP A 187 -2.41 -35.87 -4.48
CA ASP A 187 -2.60 -36.00 -3.04
C ASP A 187 -4.10 -35.86 -2.67
N GLY A 188 -4.85 -36.95 -2.87
CA GLY A 188 -6.28 -37.04 -2.59
C GLY A 188 -6.66 -38.16 -1.61
N PHE A 189 -5.67 -38.83 -1.01
CA PHE A 189 -5.90 -39.93 -0.07
C PHE A 189 -5.60 -39.46 1.35
N GLY A 190 -6.62 -39.46 2.21
CA GLY A 190 -6.50 -39.05 3.61
C GLY A 190 -7.63 -38.13 4.03
N VAL A 191 -7.57 -37.68 5.28
CA VAL A 191 -8.50 -36.69 5.82
C VAL A 191 -7.85 -35.32 5.72
N ALA A 192 -8.50 -34.38 5.05
CA ALA A 192 -7.99 -33.02 4.93
C ALA A 192 -7.82 -32.40 6.34
N PRO A 193 -6.63 -31.87 6.68
CA PRO A 193 -6.40 -31.28 7.98
C PRO A 193 -7.18 -29.97 8.13
N GLU A 194 -7.59 -29.66 9.36
CA GLU A 194 -8.26 -28.40 9.69
C GLU A 194 -7.42 -27.18 9.25
N PRO A 195 -8.02 -26.10 8.72
CA PRO A 195 -7.29 -24.97 8.15
C PRO A 195 -6.20 -24.41 9.05
N TRP A 196 -6.42 -24.33 10.37
CA TRP A 196 -5.47 -23.79 11.34
C TRP A 196 -4.40 -24.76 11.85
N SER A 197 -4.57 -26.06 11.58
CA SER A 197 -3.59 -27.10 11.92
C SER A 197 -2.46 -27.20 10.89
N ILE A 198 -2.66 -26.66 9.68
CA ILE A 198 -1.66 -26.65 8.61
C ILE A 198 -0.50 -25.72 8.99
N PRO A 199 0.74 -26.22 9.11
CA PRO A 199 1.90 -25.38 9.44
C PRO A 199 2.26 -24.50 8.26
N VAL A 200 2.32 -23.18 8.49
CA VAL A 200 2.78 -22.21 7.50
C VAL A 200 3.83 -21.32 8.16
N PRO A 201 5.06 -21.23 7.63
CA PRO A 201 6.12 -20.41 8.23
C PRO A 201 5.72 -18.94 8.33
N VAL A 202 5.79 -18.41 9.55
CA VAL A 202 5.49 -16.99 9.82
C VAL A 202 6.57 -16.12 9.15
N PRO A 203 6.19 -15.09 8.37
CA PRO A 203 7.15 -14.18 7.76
C PRO A 203 7.78 -13.25 8.81
N SER A 204 8.67 -12.36 8.37
CA SER A 204 9.21 -11.31 9.23
C SER A 204 8.09 -10.53 9.94
N LEU A 205 8.21 -10.40 11.27
CA LEU A 205 7.20 -9.74 12.09
C LEU A 205 6.93 -8.30 11.65
N PHE A 206 5.69 -7.85 11.87
CA PHE A 206 5.23 -6.48 11.61
C PHE A 206 5.32 -6.04 10.14
N LYS A 207 5.44 -6.98 9.19
CA LYS A 207 5.34 -6.72 7.74
C LYS A 207 4.15 -7.46 7.15
N ASN A 208 3.32 -6.72 6.40
CA ASN A 208 2.19 -7.32 5.69
C ASN A 208 2.69 -8.35 4.69
N CYS A 209 2.05 -9.51 4.65
CA CYS A 209 2.41 -10.60 3.76
C CYS A 209 1.19 -11.48 3.48
N LYS A 210 1.16 -12.12 2.31
CA LYS A 210 0.16 -13.11 1.94
C LYS A 210 0.88 -14.30 1.31
N LYS A 211 0.49 -15.51 1.67
CA LYS A 211 0.99 -16.75 1.06
C LYS A 211 -0.16 -17.72 0.85
N SER A 212 -0.08 -18.48 -0.23
CA SER A 212 -0.98 -19.60 -0.46
C SER A 212 -0.24 -20.94 -0.38
N VAL A 213 -0.88 -21.93 0.22
CA VAL A 213 -0.42 -23.32 0.24
C VAL A 213 -1.57 -24.24 -0.15
N ARG A 214 -1.25 -25.41 -0.72
CA ARG A 214 -2.26 -26.43 -1.00
C ARG A 214 -2.68 -27.10 0.31
N VAL A 215 -3.98 -27.33 0.48
CA VAL A 215 -4.51 -28.12 1.59
C VAL A 215 -4.23 -29.61 1.29
N PRO A 216 -3.50 -30.32 2.17
CA PRO A 216 -3.23 -31.74 1.98
C PRO A 216 -4.49 -32.58 1.80
N HIS A 217 -4.39 -33.64 1.00
CA HIS A 217 -5.44 -34.63 0.76
C HIS A 217 -6.70 -34.08 0.06
N THR A 218 -6.66 -32.87 -0.51
CA THR A 218 -7.79 -32.27 -1.24
C THR A 218 -7.63 -32.32 -2.76
N SER A 219 -6.51 -32.86 -3.25
CA SER A 219 -6.22 -32.87 -4.68
C SER A 219 -7.08 -33.90 -5.41
N THR A 220 -7.68 -33.49 -6.52
CA THR A 220 -8.51 -34.35 -7.36
C THR A 220 -8.35 -33.99 -8.83
N VAL A 221 -8.37 -34.99 -9.72
CA VAL A 221 -8.29 -34.76 -11.16
C VAL A 221 -9.70 -34.65 -11.72
N LYS A 222 -9.98 -33.52 -12.35
CA LYS A 222 -11.26 -33.24 -13.00
C LYS A 222 -11.07 -32.93 -14.47
N GLY A 223 -12.16 -33.09 -15.21
CA GLY A 223 -12.24 -32.61 -16.57
C GLY A 223 -12.07 -31.09 -16.64
N CYS A 224 -11.41 -30.59 -17.68
CA CYS A 224 -11.29 -29.15 -17.87
C CYS A 224 -12.64 -28.53 -18.25
N HIS A 225 -13.19 -27.72 -17.34
CA HIS A 225 -14.47 -27.02 -17.52
C HIS A 225 -14.45 -26.03 -18.71
N SER A 226 -13.31 -25.40 -19.00
CA SER A 226 -13.23 -24.38 -20.07
C SER A 226 -13.24 -24.96 -21.49
N CYS A 227 -12.87 -26.23 -21.68
CA CYS A 227 -12.84 -26.88 -22.99
C CYS A 227 -13.63 -28.20 -23.04
N LEU A 228 -14.45 -28.48 -22.02
CA LEU A 228 -15.23 -29.72 -21.91
C LEU A 228 -14.37 -30.97 -22.19
N ASN A 229 -13.17 -30.99 -21.61
CA ASN A 229 -12.22 -32.09 -21.69
C ASN A 229 -11.55 -32.32 -23.05
N LEU A 230 -11.82 -31.49 -24.05
CA LEU A 230 -11.27 -31.63 -25.41
C LEU A 230 -9.79 -31.22 -25.52
N GLY A 231 -9.27 -30.49 -24.54
CA GLY A 231 -7.95 -29.84 -24.60
C GLY A 231 -7.89 -28.66 -25.59
N ARG A 232 -8.96 -28.39 -26.33
CA ARG A 232 -9.03 -27.38 -27.38
C ARG A 232 -10.35 -26.61 -27.30
N SER A 233 -10.30 -25.34 -27.69
CA SER A 233 -11.46 -24.47 -27.78
C SER A 233 -11.62 -23.99 -29.22
N ALA A 234 -12.85 -23.73 -29.63
CA ALA A 234 -13.12 -23.21 -30.96
C ALA A 234 -12.39 -21.89 -31.20
N CYS A 235 -11.77 -21.74 -32.38
CA CYS A 235 -11.16 -20.46 -32.74
C CYS A 235 -12.27 -19.42 -32.92
N ARG A 236 -12.34 -18.43 -32.02
CA ARG A 236 -13.37 -17.37 -32.07
C ARG A 236 -13.37 -16.54 -33.35
N LYS A 237 -12.28 -16.53 -34.12
CA LYS A 237 -12.17 -15.77 -35.38
C LYS A 237 -12.72 -16.49 -36.60
N CYS A 238 -12.66 -17.83 -36.63
CA CYS A 238 -13.13 -18.62 -37.78
C CYS A 238 -14.26 -19.60 -37.45
N VAL A 239 -14.64 -19.70 -36.16
CA VAL A 239 -15.73 -20.54 -35.66
C VAL A 239 -15.59 -21.98 -36.19
N ASN A 240 -14.44 -22.60 -35.88
CA ASN A 240 -14.06 -23.96 -36.30
C ASN A 240 -13.80 -24.22 -37.79
N SER A 241 -14.11 -23.28 -38.69
CA SER A 241 -13.90 -23.51 -40.14
C SER A 241 -12.43 -23.57 -40.57
N GLY A 242 -11.51 -23.05 -39.75
CA GLY A 242 -10.10 -22.88 -40.11
C GLY A 242 -9.87 -21.79 -41.17
N ARG A 243 -10.93 -21.11 -41.62
CA ARG A 243 -10.87 -20.11 -42.68
C ARG A 243 -11.61 -18.84 -42.29
N THR A 244 -11.14 -17.71 -42.79
CA THR A 244 -11.79 -16.40 -42.63
C THR A 244 -12.04 -15.79 -43.99
N ARG A 245 -13.02 -14.90 -44.09
CA ARG A 245 -13.33 -14.17 -45.32
C ARG A 245 -12.06 -13.47 -45.82
N CYS A 246 -11.76 -13.65 -47.10
CA CYS A 246 -10.66 -12.95 -47.73
C CYS A 246 -10.97 -11.44 -47.72
N GLY A 247 -10.12 -10.66 -47.03
CA GLY A 247 -10.30 -9.21 -46.95
C GLY A 247 -10.10 -8.50 -48.30
N HIS A 248 -9.30 -9.08 -49.21
CA HIS A 248 -8.99 -8.45 -50.50
C HIS A 248 -10.14 -8.51 -51.51
N CYS A 249 -10.89 -9.61 -51.54
CA CYS A 249 -12.05 -9.78 -52.43
C CYS A 249 -13.38 -9.73 -51.68
N CYS A 250 -13.37 -9.46 -50.37
CA CYS A 250 -14.56 -9.51 -49.53
C CYS A 250 -15.38 -10.79 -49.75
N GLY A 251 -14.73 -11.95 -49.87
CA GLY A 251 -15.42 -13.23 -50.05
C GLY A 251 -15.93 -13.54 -51.45
N THR A 252 -15.84 -12.63 -52.43
CA THR A 252 -16.35 -12.89 -53.79
C THR A 252 -15.50 -13.91 -54.54
N GLY A 253 -14.21 -14.00 -54.22
CA GLY A 253 -13.23 -14.75 -55.01
C GLY A 253 -12.70 -13.98 -56.21
N TRP A 254 -13.19 -12.77 -56.49
CA TRP A 254 -12.86 -11.98 -57.69
C TRP A 254 -12.34 -10.59 -57.31
N ILE A 255 -11.35 -10.12 -58.07
CA ILE A 255 -10.90 -8.71 -57.99
C ILE A 255 -11.78 -7.85 -58.91
N SER A 256 -12.15 -8.41 -60.06
CA SER A 256 -13.05 -7.81 -61.04
C SER A 256 -14.00 -8.87 -61.58
N SER A 257 -15.31 -8.67 -61.41
CA SER A 257 -16.33 -9.57 -61.95
C SER A 257 -16.40 -9.50 -63.48
N SER A 258 -16.10 -8.35 -64.08
CA SER A 258 -16.15 -8.15 -65.54
C SER A 258 -15.02 -8.89 -66.26
N GLU A 259 -13.82 -8.93 -65.68
CA GLU A 259 -12.64 -9.58 -66.29
C GLU A 259 -12.47 -11.05 -65.90
N ARG A 260 -13.36 -11.61 -65.05
CA ARG A 260 -13.20 -12.94 -64.44
C ARG A 260 -11.81 -13.15 -63.82
N ARG A 261 -11.21 -12.10 -63.25
CA ARG A 261 -9.89 -12.19 -62.59
C ARG A 261 -10.05 -12.66 -61.15
N ARG A 262 -9.55 -13.87 -60.88
CA ARG A 262 -9.55 -14.47 -59.55
C ARG A 262 -8.68 -13.66 -58.60
N CYS A 263 -9.13 -13.54 -57.36
CA CYS A 263 -8.34 -12.97 -56.28
C CYS A 263 -7.12 -13.83 -55.99
N GLY A 264 -5.92 -13.25 -56.09
CA GLY A 264 -4.66 -13.96 -55.87
C GLY A 264 -4.46 -14.43 -54.42
N LEU A 265 -4.96 -13.69 -53.43
CA LEU A 265 -4.79 -14.05 -52.02
C LEU A 265 -5.61 -15.27 -51.59
N CYS A 266 -6.77 -15.51 -52.21
CA CYS A 266 -7.64 -16.66 -51.89
C CYS A 266 -7.78 -17.65 -53.05
N SER A 267 -7.07 -17.41 -54.16
CA SER A 267 -7.11 -18.18 -55.41
C SER A 267 -8.54 -18.45 -55.93
N GLY A 268 -9.45 -17.49 -55.74
CA GLY A 268 -10.85 -17.62 -56.16
C GLY A 268 -11.80 -18.24 -55.13
N SER A 269 -11.31 -18.73 -53.99
CA SER A 269 -12.17 -19.40 -52.99
C SER A 269 -13.01 -18.45 -52.13
N GLY A 270 -12.70 -17.15 -52.14
CA GLY A 270 -13.30 -16.16 -51.23
C GLY A 270 -12.82 -16.27 -49.78
N MET A 271 -12.05 -17.29 -49.43
CA MET A 271 -11.65 -17.60 -48.05
C MET A 271 -10.13 -17.74 -47.95
N VAL A 272 -9.56 -17.28 -46.84
CA VAL A 272 -8.13 -17.43 -46.52
C VAL A 272 -7.94 -18.24 -45.24
N ARG A 273 -6.76 -18.82 -45.07
CA ARG A 273 -6.39 -19.53 -43.83
C ARG A 273 -6.55 -18.59 -42.64
N CYS A 274 -7.27 -19.02 -41.61
CA CYS A 274 -7.40 -18.24 -40.40
C CYS A 274 -6.02 -18.11 -39.73
N HIS A 275 -5.51 -16.88 -39.61
CA HIS A 275 -4.21 -16.63 -38.98
C HIS A 275 -4.20 -16.96 -37.49
N SER A 276 -5.30 -16.71 -36.77
CA SER A 276 -5.37 -16.89 -35.32
C SER A 276 -5.30 -18.34 -34.84
N CYS A 277 -5.69 -19.32 -35.67
CA CYS A 277 -5.56 -20.74 -35.36
C CYS A 277 -4.64 -21.48 -36.34
N GLY A 278 -3.95 -20.75 -37.21
CA GLY A 278 -3.16 -21.34 -38.28
C GLY A 278 -3.97 -22.35 -39.10
N GLY A 279 -5.23 -22.09 -39.42
CA GLY A 279 -6.04 -22.99 -40.25
C GLY A 279 -6.63 -24.23 -39.57
N VAL A 280 -6.29 -24.48 -38.29
CA VAL A 280 -6.71 -25.70 -37.58
C VAL A 280 -8.19 -25.64 -37.15
N GLY A 281 -8.80 -24.46 -37.13
CA GLY A 281 -10.18 -24.24 -36.68
C GLY A 281 -10.34 -24.19 -35.16
N SER A 282 -9.43 -24.80 -34.41
CA SER A 282 -9.37 -24.77 -32.94
C SER A 282 -8.06 -24.19 -32.43
N ILE A 283 -8.05 -23.76 -31.17
CA ILE A 283 -6.86 -23.32 -30.44
C ILE A 283 -6.70 -24.17 -29.18
N THR A 284 -5.47 -24.34 -28.71
CA THR A 284 -5.18 -25.03 -27.44
C THR A 284 -5.89 -24.31 -26.29
N CYS A 285 -6.55 -25.08 -25.41
CA CYS A 285 -7.20 -24.53 -24.23
C CYS A 285 -6.15 -23.89 -23.31
N LYS A 286 -6.37 -22.64 -22.89
CA LYS A 286 -5.44 -21.92 -22.01
C LYS A 286 -5.42 -22.49 -20.60
N THR A 287 -6.59 -22.82 -20.06
CA THR A 287 -6.77 -23.30 -18.68
C THR A 287 -6.07 -24.64 -18.44
N CYS A 288 -6.25 -25.63 -19.34
CA CYS A 288 -5.62 -26.95 -19.20
C CYS A 288 -4.40 -27.16 -20.11
N LYS A 289 -3.96 -26.12 -20.83
CA LYS A 289 -2.80 -26.17 -21.76
C LYS A 289 -2.80 -27.33 -22.75
N GLY A 290 -3.97 -27.83 -23.15
CA GLY A 290 -4.11 -28.94 -24.10
C GLY A 290 -4.35 -30.32 -23.48
N HIS A 291 -4.24 -30.46 -22.16
CA HIS A 291 -4.35 -31.76 -21.49
C HIS A 291 -5.79 -32.26 -21.31
N GLY A 292 -6.79 -31.38 -21.45
CA GLY A 292 -8.20 -31.72 -21.23
C GLY A 292 -8.57 -32.01 -19.78
N LYS A 293 -7.61 -32.02 -18.86
CA LYS A 293 -7.78 -32.30 -17.44
C LYS A 293 -7.11 -31.23 -16.58
N LEU A 294 -7.65 -31.03 -15.40
CA LEU A 294 -7.14 -30.13 -14.37
C LEU A 294 -6.90 -30.91 -13.08
N LEU A 295 -5.82 -30.56 -12.40
CA LEU A 295 -5.61 -30.92 -11.01
C LEU A 295 -6.25 -29.82 -10.17
N CYS A 296 -7.37 -30.14 -9.52
CA CYS A 296 -8.06 -29.22 -8.64
C CYS A 296 -7.68 -29.54 -7.19
N PHE A 297 -7.55 -28.52 -6.36
CA PHE A 297 -7.20 -28.65 -4.95
C PHE A 297 -7.77 -27.46 -4.15
N ILE A 298 -7.97 -27.65 -2.85
CA ILE A 298 -8.29 -26.52 -1.98
C ILE A 298 -6.98 -25.79 -1.66
N LYS A 299 -7.00 -24.48 -1.82
CA LYS A 299 -5.89 -23.58 -1.50
C LYS A 299 -6.20 -22.86 -0.19
N LEU A 300 -5.31 -23.00 0.78
CA LEU A 300 -5.31 -22.21 2.00
C LEU A 300 -4.53 -20.93 1.74
N ILE A 301 -5.17 -19.79 2.00
CA ILE A 301 -4.57 -18.48 1.89
C ILE A 301 -4.36 -17.95 3.30
N VAL A 302 -3.10 -17.73 3.66
CA VAL A 302 -2.70 -17.14 4.94
C VAL A 302 -2.29 -15.69 4.71
N THR A 303 -2.93 -14.78 5.46
CA THR A 303 -2.64 -13.34 5.39
C THR A 303 -2.12 -12.87 6.73
N TRP A 304 -0.92 -12.29 6.72
CA TRP A 304 -0.35 -11.59 7.87
C TRP A 304 -0.48 -10.09 7.69
N LYS A 305 -0.96 -9.41 8.72
CA LYS A 305 -1.18 -7.96 8.70
C LYS A 305 -0.64 -7.33 9.98
N ASN A 306 0.11 -6.24 9.82
CA ASN A 306 0.49 -5.36 10.92
C ASN A 306 -0.60 -4.28 11.07
N ASN A 307 -1.46 -4.44 12.08
CA ASN A 307 -2.51 -3.49 12.38
C ASN A 307 -1.94 -2.45 13.34
N ILE A 308 -1.99 -1.18 12.93
CA ILE A 308 -1.30 -0.10 13.61
C ILE A 308 -2.33 0.87 14.15
N HIS A 309 -2.30 1.11 15.46
CA HIS A 309 -2.98 2.22 16.12
C HIS A 309 -1.93 3.25 16.55
N VAL A 310 -2.21 4.54 16.30
CA VAL A 310 -1.36 5.65 16.73
C VAL A 310 -2.23 6.68 17.43
N SER A 311 -1.80 7.09 18.61
CA SER A 311 -2.41 8.19 19.36
C SER A 311 -1.33 9.21 19.72
N VAL A 312 -1.61 10.48 19.42
CA VAL A 312 -0.77 11.61 19.80
C VAL A 312 -1.50 12.35 20.91
N ILE A 313 -0.83 12.56 22.04
CA ILE A 313 -1.44 13.24 23.17
C ILE A 313 -1.56 14.75 22.85
N ASP A 314 -2.77 15.29 22.92
CA ASP A 314 -2.94 16.73 22.77
C ASP A 314 -2.66 17.43 24.11
N LYS A 315 -1.73 18.37 24.10
CA LYS A 315 -1.41 19.21 25.27
C LYS A 315 -2.18 20.54 25.27
N GLY A 316 -3.04 20.77 24.28
CA GLY A 316 -3.81 22.01 24.15
C GLY A 316 -2.96 23.21 23.71
N SER A 317 -1.80 22.98 23.08
CA SER A 317 -0.88 24.04 22.65
C SER A 317 -1.36 24.83 21.43
N GLY A 318 -2.41 24.36 20.74
CA GLY A 318 -2.86 24.94 19.47
C GLY A 318 -1.96 24.58 18.27
N PHE A 319 -0.95 23.73 18.47
CA PHE A 319 -0.11 23.17 17.42
C PHE A 319 -0.91 22.16 16.55
N PRO A 320 -0.79 22.18 15.20
CA PRO A 320 -1.51 21.23 14.35
C PRO A 320 -0.94 19.81 14.43
N LEU A 321 -1.54 18.94 15.26
CA LEU A 321 -1.07 17.56 15.50
C LEU A 321 -0.91 16.70 14.23
N LYS A 322 -1.62 17.01 13.14
CA LYS A 322 -1.47 16.31 11.85
C LYS A 322 -0.05 16.39 11.28
N LEU A 323 0.70 17.45 11.60
CA LEU A 323 2.10 17.61 11.21
C LEU A 323 2.98 16.54 11.87
N LEU A 324 2.54 15.98 13.00
CA LEU A 324 3.31 14.99 13.74
C LEU A 324 3.33 13.61 13.07
N ASN A 325 2.48 13.36 12.06
CA ASN A 325 2.46 12.08 11.34
C ASN A 325 3.74 11.81 10.54
N GLN A 326 4.51 12.85 10.19
CA GLN A 326 5.68 12.78 9.30
C GLN A 326 6.99 13.17 9.99
N ILE A 327 7.02 13.10 11.32
CA ILE A 327 8.21 13.39 12.13
C ILE A 327 8.47 12.23 13.07
N THR A 328 9.70 12.15 13.53
CA THR A 328 10.12 11.19 14.55
C THR A 328 10.27 11.86 15.91
N GLY A 329 10.23 11.02 16.94
CA GLY A 329 10.44 11.38 18.33
C GLY A 329 11.48 10.46 18.94
N GLU A 330 11.93 10.79 20.14
CA GLU A 330 12.80 9.93 20.93
C GLU A 330 12.00 8.76 21.50
N LYS A 331 12.45 7.52 21.32
CA LYS A 331 11.79 6.34 21.87
C LYS A 331 12.09 6.20 23.35
N LEU A 332 11.07 6.42 24.18
CA LEU A 332 11.17 6.29 25.64
C LEU A 332 10.90 4.86 26.12
N LEU A 333 10.01 4.16 25.42
CA LEU A 333 9.61 2.79 25.74
C LEU A 333 9.37 2.01 24.46
N THR A 334 9.86 0.77 24.43
CA THR A 334 9.44 -0.24 23.46
C THR A 334 9.25 -1.55 24.21
N ASP A 335 8.07 -2.14 24.04
CA ASP A 335 7.72 -3.43 24.63
C ASP A 335 7.14 -4.33 23.54
N MET A 336 7.43 -5.63 23.63
CA MET A 336 7.03 -6.62 22.63
C MET A 336 6.71 -7.95 23.31
N ALA A 337 5.48 -8.42 23.11
CA ALA A 337 4.97 -9.65 23.69
C ALA A 337 3.84 -10.23 22.82
N PRO A 338 3.51 -11.54 22.93
CA PRO A 338 2.42 -12.14 22.16
C PRO A 338 1.10 -11.39 22.33
N MET A 339 0.82 -11.00 23.56
CA MET A 339 -0.14 -9.95 23.92
C MET A 339 0.56 -8.99 24.87
N VAL A 340 0.62 -7.71 24.52
CA VAL A 340 1.19 -6.70 25.41
C VAL A 340 0.20 -6.33 26.50
N TYR A 341 0.72 -6.04 27.69
CA TYR A 341 -0.08 -5.45 28.75
C TYR A 341 -0.16 -3.92 28.54
N PRO A 342 -1.31 -3.28 28.78
CA PRO A 342 -1.41 -1.81 28.72
C PRO A 342 -0.36 -1.13 29.58
N VAL A 343 0.18 0.00 29.12
CA VAL A 343 1.07 0.81 29.93
C VAL A 343 0.25 1.43 31.07
N VAL A 344 0.65 1.17 32.32
CA VAL A 344 -0.07 1.64 33.52
C VAL A 344 0.75 2.59 34.40
N SER A 345 2.07 2.64 34.19
CA SER A 345 3.00 3.35 35.07
C SER A 345 3.74 4.48 34.34
N PHE A 346 3.28 4.92 33.17
CA PHE A 346 3.89 6.07 32.52
C PHE A 346 3.50 7.35 33.28
N PRO A 347 4.42 8.32 33.49
CA PRO A 347 4.13 9.53 34.26
C PRO A 347 2.94 10.35 33.72
N ASP A 348 2.75 10.33 32.39
CA ASP A 348 1.60 10.94 31.76
C ASP A 348 0.42 9.96 31.68
N HIS A 349 -0.60 10.17 32.51
CA HIS A 349 -1.79 9.32 32.55
C HIS A 349 -2.55 9.26 31.22
N SER A 350 -2.45 10.28 30.36
CA SER A 350 -3.08 10.26 29.04
C SER A 350 -2.43 9.22 28.13
N VAL A 351 -1.13 8.95 28.28
CA VAL A 351 -0.44 7.87 27.56
C VAL A 351 -0.92 6.51 28.04
N ASN A 352 -1.10 6.33 29.35
CA ASN A 352 -1.63 5.09 29.92
C ASN A 352 -3.06 4.81 29.40
N ALA A 353 -3.92 5.83 29.40
CA ALA A 353 -5.28 5.72 28.88
C ALA A 353 -5.31 5.40 27.36
N ALA A 354 -4.41 6.00 26.57
CA ALA A 354 -4.27 5.70 25.15
C ALA A 354 -3.84 4.25 24.92
N SER A 355 -2.88 3.75 25.73
CA SER A 355 -2.44 2.36 25.67
C SER A 355 -3.56 1.38 26.03
N GLU A 356 -4.28 1.63 27.12
CA GLU A 356 -5.41 0.79 27.55
C GLU A 356 -6.49 0.72 26.46
N SER A 357 -6.88 1.87 25.91
CA SER A 357 -7.91 1.92 24.86
C SER A 357 -7.48 1.15 23.61
N ALA A 358 -6.25 1.36 23.13
CA ALA A 358 -5.74 0.72 21.92
C ALA A 358 -5.61 -0.79 22.08
N VAL A 359 -5.08 -1.26 23.22
CA VAL A 359 -4.94 -2.70 23.51
C VAL A 359 -6.32 -3.37 23.55
N ARG A 360 -7.28 -2.76 24.26
CA ARG A 360 -8.64 -3.28 24.36
C ARG A 360 -9.35 -3.31 23.01
N GLU A 361 -9.21 -2.26 22.20
CA GLU A 361 -9.80 -2.18 20.86
C GLU A 361 -9.25 -3.28 19.95
N HIS A 362 -7.92 -3.45 19.90
CA HIS A 362 -7.28 -4.47 19.08
C HIS A 362 -7.66 -5.89 19.54
N GLN A 363 -7.75 -6.14 20.85
CA GLN A 363 -8.22 -7.42 21.36
C GLN A 363 -9.65 -7.72 20.91
N ALA A 364 -10.56 -6.76 21.06
CA ALA A 364 -11.96 -6.92 20.63
C ALA A 364 -12.08 -7.14 19.11
N GLN A 365 -11.26 -6.43 18.32
CA GLN A 365 -11.31 -6.50 16.86
C GLN A 365 -10.70 -7.79 16.29
N PHE A 366 -9.56 -8.24 16.84
CA PHE A 366 -8.77 -9.29 16.20
C PHE A 366 -8.89 -10.66 16.86
N CYS A 367 -9.18 -10.78 18.16
CA CYS A 367 -9.20 -12.10 18.83
C CYS A 367 -10.28 -13.05 18.31
N THR A 368 -11.35 -12.54 17.69
CA THR A 368 -12.48 -13.34 17.18
C THR A 368 -12.27 -13.83 15.75
N THR A 369 -11.47 -13.12 14.95
CA THR A 369 -11.32 -13.37 13.51
C THR A 369 -9.89 -13.74 13.12
N CYS A 370 -8.90 -13.42 13.95
CA CYS A 370 -7.49 -13.59 13.66
C CYS A 370 -6.75 -14.25 14.82
N ARG A 371 -5.62 -14.86 14.51
CA ARG A 371 -4.62 -15.22 15.52
C ARG A 371 -3.67 -14.04 15.70
N ILE A 372 -3.61 -13.46 16.89
CA ILE A 372 -2.57 -12.49 17.25
C ILE A 372 -1.27 -13.26 17.47
N LEU A 373 -0.22 -12.90 16.73
CA LEU A 373 1.10 -13.56 16.81
C LEU A 373 2.07 -12.80 17.69
N GLN A 374 2.08 -11.48 17.57
CA GLN A 374 2.94 -10.58 18.33
C GLN A 374 2.33 -9.20 18.36
N GLN A 375 2.45 -8.52 19.49
CA GLN A 375 2.21 -7.10 19.60
C GLN A 375 3.50 -6.37 19.97
N ARG A 376 3.63 -5.13 19.49
CA ARG A 376 4.68 -4.20 19.89
C ARG A 376 4.05 -2.87 20.22
N GLN A 377 4.36 -2.33 21.37
CA GLN A 377 3.96 -0.98 21.75
C GLN A 377 5.19 -0.08 21.89
N THR A 378 5.02 1.18 21.53
CA THR A 378 6.09 2.18 21.57
C THR A 378 5.54 3.49 22.07
N ILE A 379 6.29 4.15 22.95
CA ILE A 379 6.04 5.53 23.38
C ILE A 379 7.22 6.36 22.88
N GLU A 380 6.90 7.39 22.10
CA GLU A 380 7.87 8.37 21.60
C GLU A 380 7.58 9.73 22.20
N LEU A 381 8.63 10.41 22.67
CA LEU A 381 8.60 11.82 23.02
C LEU A 381 8.89 12.65 21.78
N ILE A 382 7.94 13.48 21.39
CA ILE A 382 8.07 14.40 20.28
C ILE A 382 8.38 15.78 20.86
N PRO A 383 9.59 16.31 20.64
CA PRO A 383 9.92 17.66 21.06
C PRO A 383 9.11 18.66 20.24
N ILE A 384 8.50 19.63 20.92
CA ILE A 384 7.81 20.75 20.31
C ILE A 384 8.13 21.97 21.15
N THR A 385 8.72 22.99 20.54
CA THR A 385 9.00 24.26 21.20
C THR A 385 8.25 25.36 20.49
N GLN A 386 7.38 26.07 21.21
CA GLN A 386 6.79 27.30 20.73
C GLN A 386 7.73 28.45 21.03
N VAL A 387 8.17 29.11 19.98
CA VAL A 387 9.16 30.18 20.04
C VAL A 387 8.46 31.50 19.81
N TYR A 388 8.62 32.40 20.77
CA TYR A 388 8.11 33.77 20.73
C TYR A 388 9.28 34.70 20.42
N TYR A 389 9.06 35.63 19.49
CA TYR A 389 10.06 36.60 19.12
C TYR A 389 9.43 37.95 18.82
N ALA A 390 10.18 39.02 19.05
CA ALA A 390 9.82 40.37 18.68
C ALA A 390 10.53 40.77 17.37
N TRP A 391 9.80 41.39 16.46
CA TRP A 391 10.35 42.08 15.29
C TRP A 391 9.50 43.30 14.96
N LYS A 392 10.14 44.46 14.78
CA LYS A 392 9.47 45.76 14.58
C LYS A 392 8.34 46.02 15.58
N GLU A 393 8.67 45.87 16.87
CA GLU A 393 7.77 46.13 18.01
C GLU A 393 6.51 45.24 18.06
N LYS A 394 6.43 44.20 17.22
CA LYS A 394 5.35 43.21 17.23
C LYS A 394 5.88 41.85 17.67
N THR A 395 5.08 41.16 18.49
CA THR A 395 5.36 39.80 18.91
C THR A 395 4.79 38.82 17.89
N HIS A 396 5.61 37.85 17.51
CA HIS A 396 5.30 36.79 16.57
C HIS A 396 5.65 35.44 17.18
N THR A 397 5.12 34.37 16.59
CA THR A 397 5.41 33.01 17.05
C THR A 397 5.65 32.04 15.92
N PHE A 398 6.47 31.05 16.19
CA PHE A 398 6.61 29.85 15.37
C PHE A 398 6.83 28.64 16.28
N TYR A 399 6.82 27.46 15.69
CA TYR A 399 7.09 26.20 16.37
C TYR A 399 8.26 25.51 15.71
N VAL A 400 9.14 24.94 16.52
CA VAL A 400 10.12 23.93 16.12
C VAL A 400 9.62 22.59 16.64
N TYR A 401 9.57 21.55 15.81
CA TYR A 401 8.99 20.27 16.20
C TYR A 401 9.66 19.07 15.54
N GLY A 402 9.59 17.93 16.23
CA GLY A 402 10.23 16.67 15.83
C GLY A 402 11.75 16.70 16.06
N THR A 403 12.37 15.52 16.07
CA THR A 403 13.84 15.41 16.13
C THR A 403 14.52 15.94 14.87
N GLU A 404 13.77 16.11 13.78
CA GLU A 404 14.24 16.73 12.54
C GLU A 404 14.18 18.27 12.59
N HIS A 405 13.75 18.88 13.70
CA HIS A 405 13.66 20.33 13.91
C HIS A 405 12.88 21.07 12.82
N LYS A 406 11.76 20.49 12.35
CA LYS A 406 10.90 21.15 11.36
C LYS A 406 10.26 22.39 11.94
N VAL A 407 9.99 23.37 11.08
CA VAL A 407 9.37 24.63 11.49
C VAL A 407 7.94 24.75 10.98
N TYR A 408 7.06 25.25 11.85
CA TYR A 408 5.71 25.64 11.52
C TYR A 408 5.42 27.05 12.03
N THR A 409 4.91 27.92 11.18
CA THR A 409 4.38 29.23 11.57
C THR A 409 3.08 29.46 10.84
N LYS A 410 2.10 30.09 11.50
CA LYS A 410 0.81 30.45 10.91
C LYS A 410 0.97 31.68 10.01
N ASP A 411 1.57 32.73 10.57
CA ASP A 411 1.63 34.06 9.96
C ASP A 411 3.05 34.63 10.05
N TYR A 412 3.85 34.35 9.00
CA TYR A 412 5.19 34.94 8.89
C TYR A 412 5.09 36.45 8.57
N PRO A 413 5.80 37.34 9.29
CA PRO A 413 5.53 38.79 9.23
C PRO A 413 6.01 39.50 7.97
N ALA A 414 6.87 38.89 7.16
CA ALA A 414 7.44 39.53 5.96
C ALA A 414 7.36 38.64 4.72
N THR A 415 6.14 38.38 4.28
CA THR A 415 5.84 37.69 3.01
C THR A 415 5.68 38.68 1.85
N CYS A 416 6.23 38.37 0.68
CA CYS A 416 5.93 39.06 -0.57
C CYS A 416 4.51 38.73 -1.04
N CYS A 417 3.77 39.73 -1.52
CA CYS A 417 2.43 39.55 -2.13
C CYS A 417 2.45 38.75 -3.45
N CYS A 418 3.62 38.40 -3.97
CA CYS A 418 3.77 37.69 -5.23
C CYS A 418 3.19 36.25 -5.23
N CYS A 419 2.72 35.76 -4.08
CA CYS A 419 2.11 34.45 -3.92
C CYS A 419 0.57 34.48 -3.69
N SER A 420 -0.11 35.64 -3.79
CA SER A 420 -1.56 35.77 -3.52
C SER A 420 -2.49 35.46 -4.72
N ILE A 421 -1.99 34.79 -5.76
CA ILE A 421 -2.77 34.47 -6.97
C ILE A 421 -2.81 32.95 -7.15
N LEU A 422 -3.82 32.29 -6.55
CA LEU A 422 -4.72 31.34 -7.22
C LEU A 422 -5.83 30.87 -6.27
#